data_AF-A0A9P4KFC9-F1
#
_entry.id   AF-A0A9P4KFC9-F1
#
_cell.length_a   1.000
_cell.length_b   1.000
_cell.length_c   1.000
_cell.angle_alpha   90.00
_cell.angle_beta   90.00
_cell.angle_gamma   90.00
#
_symmetry.space_group_name_H-M   'P 1'
#
loop_
_entity.id
_entity.type
_entity.pdbx_description
1 polymer ?
#
loop_
_entity_poly.entity_id
_entity_poly.type
_entity_poly.pdbx_seq_one_letter_code
_entity_poly.pdbx_strand_id
1 'polypeptide(L)'
;MCPSWIEPLTDAFGGDSSNVTSFGESAGAAPSSCASLTKSLSRSEAVEVVFNAYDITLSTLDDGAMKNLIEYITDLGYVCPALALTRAWSGKAYYYNFNEANPWNDLCKGFSMHMLDAAFLFQNYNKKPTPKAREAGVQLGKDLIKFTGGIAPWQKSDEEKVFVRLPGPSEEMVASTVGGSGWRNGRRHIIFKPQQEGKVDLDGLRMAWD
;
A
#
# COMPACT_ATOMS: atom_id res chain seq x y z
N MET A 1 4.22 -18.42 22.06
CA MET A 1 4.95 -17.42 22.84
C MET A 1 4.75 -16.07 22.17
N CYS A 2 4.23 -15.08 22.90
CA CYS A 2 4.07 -13.73 22.38
C CYS A 2 5.47 -13.16 22.06
N PRO A 3 5.75 -12.68 20.84
CA PRO A 3 7.02 -12.04 20.54
C PRO A 3 7.26 -10.86 21.50
N SER A 4 8.43 -10.80 22.12
CA SER A 4 8.78 -9.78 23.13
C SER A 4 8.76 -8.33 22.62
N TRP A 5 8.61 -8.13 21.31
CA TRP A 5 8.48 -6.80 20.71
C TRP A 5 7.04 -6.25 20.74
N ILE A 6 6.01 -7.10 20.97
CA ILE A 6 4.60 -6.69 20.93
C ILE A 6 4.18 -5.93 22.19
N GLU A 7 4.65 -6.36 23.35
CA GLU A 7 4.30 -5.75 24.65
C GLU A 7 4.60 -4.23 24.69
N PRO A 8 5.82 -3.74 24.36
CA PRO A 8 6.09 -2.31 24.33
C PRO A 8 5.35 -1.57 23.20
N LEU A 9 4.89 -2.28 22.17
CA LEU A 9 4.09 -1.69 21.09
C LEU A 9 2.66 -1.40 21.56
N THR A 10 2.02 -2.37 22.22
CA THR A 10 0.66 -2.24 22.76
C THR A 10 0.56 -1.14 23.81
N ASP A 11 1.51 -1.07 24.75
CA ASP A 11 1.54 -0.01 25.77
C ASP A 11 1.74 1.38 25.16
N ALA A 12 2.57 1.49 24.11
CA ALA A 12 2.84 2.77 23.44
C ALA A 12 1.64 3.33 22.67
N PHE A 13 0.69 2.47 22.27
CA PHE A 13 -0.59 2.88 21.67
C PHE A 13 -1.72 3.03 22.71
N GLY A 14 -1.42 2.93 24.01
CA GLY A 14 -2.40 3.04 25.10
C GLY A 14 -3.28 1.79 25.28
N GLY A 15 -2.86 0.65 24.74
CA GLY A 15 -3.51 -0.65 24.93
C GLY A 15 -3.07 -1.35 26.22
N ASP A 16 -3.76 -2.42 26.58
CA ASP A 16 -3.44 -3.26 27.72
C ASP A 16 -2.56 -4.44 27.26
N SER A 17 -1.26 -4.39 27.55
CA SER A 17 -0.30 -5.47 27.24
C SER A 17 -0.63 -6.80 27.94
N SER A 18 -1.43 -6.77 29.01
CA SER A 18 -1.92 -7.97 29.70
C SER A 18 -3.23 -8.53 29.14
N ASN A 19 -3.90 -7.79 28.24
CA ASN A 19 -5.21 -8.16 27.67
C ASN A 19 -5.28 -7.85 26.15
N VAL A 20 -4.45 -8.57 25.39
CA VAL A 20 -4.31 -8.40 23.94
C VAL A 20 -5.26 -9.33 23.19
N THR A 21 -6.12 -8.77 22.32
CA THR A 21 -6.79 -9.54 21.27
C THR A 21 -6.01 -9.40 19.98
N SER A 22 -5.33 -10.46 19.56
CA SER A 22 -4.60 -10.49 18.30
C SER A 22 -5.55 -10.78 17.14
N PHE A 23 -5.73 -9.82 16.23
CA PHE A 23 -6.14 -10.09 14.86
C PHE A 23 -4.90 -10.00 13.98
N GLY A 24 -4.51 -11.12 13.40
CA GLY A 24 -3.34 -11.17 12.53
C GLY A 24 -3.52 -12.25 11.50
N GLU A 25 -3.61 -11.85 10.23
CA GLU A 25 -3.09 -12.67 9.15
C GLU A 25 -1.81 -11.98 8.63
N SER A 26 -0.68 -12.24 9.29
CA SER A 26 0.62 -11.77 8.81
C SER A 26 1.74 -12.65 9.34
N ALA A 27 1.95 -13.71 8.56
CA ALA A 27 3.11 -14.61 8.45
C ALA A 27 2.76 -15.70 7.43
N GLY A 28 1.46 -16.04 7.33
CA GLY A 28 0.88 -16.91 6.32
C GLY A 28 0.33 -16.20 5.09
N ALA A 29 0.16 -14.87 5.09
CA ALA A 29 -0.51 -14.16 4.00
C ALA A 29 0.17 -14.38 2.64
N ALA A 30 1.50 -14.43 2.53
CA ALA A 30 2.14 -14.72 1.24
C ALA A 30 1.93 -16.18 0.78
N PRO A 31 2.22 -17.25 1.56
CA PRO A 31 1.90 -18.63 1.17
C PRO A 31 0.40 -18.93 1.02
N SER A 32 -0.46 -18.36 1.87
CA SER A 32 -1.92 -18.46 1.80
C SER A 32 -2.47 -17.69 0.61
N SER A 33 -1.91 -16.52 0.28
CA SER A 33 -2.24 -15.80 -0.97
C SER A 33 -1.73 -16.57 -2.18
N CYS A 34 -0.55 -17.19 -2.14
CA CYS A 34 -0.05 -18.04 -3.23
C CYS A 34 -0.95 -19.27 -3.44
N ALA A 35 -1.36 -19.94 -2.35
CA ALA A 35 -2.24 -21.11 -2.41
C ALA A 35 -3.67 -20.73 -2.80
N SER A 36 -4.19 -19.61 -2.27
CA SER A 36 -5.49 -19.05 -2.63
C SER A 36 -5.49 -18.61 -4.08
N LEU A 37 -4.47 -17.88 -4.53
CA LEU A 37 -4.30 -17.50 -5.93
C LEU A 37 -4.17 -18.76 -6.81
N THR A 38 -3.30 -19.71 -6.50
CA THR A 38 -3.19 -20.95 -7.31
C THR A 38 -4.53 -21.71 -7.40
N LYS A 39 -5.34 -21.68 -6.34
CA LYS A 39 -6.65 -22.34 -6.27
C LYS A 39 -7.75 -21.55 -7.01
N SER A 40 -7.84 -20.24 -6.77
CA SER A 40 -8.81 -19.31 -7.35
C SER A 40 -8.52 -18.99 -8.81
N LEU A 41 -7.26 -19.06 -9.23
CA LEU A 41 -6.78 -18.78 -10.58
C LEU A 41 -6.76 -20.02 -11.50
N SER A 42 -7.49 -21.07 -11.13
CA SER A 42 -7.63 -22.28 -11.95
C SER A 42 -8.33 -21.97 -13.29
N ARG A 43 -7.54 -21.61 -14.32
CA ARG A 43 -7.86 -21.54 -15.77
C ARG A 43 -8.93 -20.55 -16.23
N SER A 44 -8.75 -19.25 -15.94
CA SER A 44 -9.41 -18.19 -16.70
C SER A 44 -8.39 -17.44 -17.55
N GLU A 45 -8.77 -17.02 -18.76
CA GLU A 45 -7.96 -16.17 -19.65
C GLU A 45 -7.44 -14.91 -18.95
N ALA A 46 -8.21 -14.37 -18.01
CA ALA A 46 -7.83 -13.23 -17.18
C ALA A 46 -6.59 -13.51 -16.31
N VAL A 47 -6.38 -14.75 -15.87
CA VAL A 47 -5.22 -15.16 -15.05
C VAL A 47 -3.94 -15.10 -15.86
N GLU A 48 -3.96 -15.62 -17.08
CA GLU A 48 -2.79 -15.61 -17.96
C GLU A 48 -2.41 -14.18 -18.32
N VAL A 49 -3.40 -13.31 -18.53
CA VAL A 49 -3.17 -11.88 -18.73
C VAL A 49 -2.50 -11.24 -17.51
N VAL A 50 -2.95 -11.55 -16.28
CA VAL A 50 -2.35 -11.06 -15.03
C VAL A 50 -0.91 -11.58 -14.87
N PHE A 51 -0.68 -12.88 -15.07
CA PHE A 51 0.65 -13.47 -14.90
C PHE A 51 1.65 -12.90 -15.89
N ASN A 52 1.26 -12.74 -17.15
CA ASN A 52 2.09 -12.11 -18.16
C ASN A 52 2.32 -10.62 -17.86
N ALA A 53 1.32 -9.92 -17.33
CA ALA A 53 1.45 -8.49 -17.03
C ALA A 53 2.38 -8.21 -15.85
N TYR A 54 2.42 -9.10 -14.85
CA TYR A 54 3.25 -8.97 -13.65
C TYR A 54 4.52 -9.82 -13.68
N ASP A 55 4.75 -10.61 -14.74
CA ASP A 55 5.86 -11.56 -14.84
C ASP A 55 5.90 -12.54 -13.65
N ILE A 56 4.75 -13.15 -13.36
CA ILE A 56 4.58 -14.15 -12.29
C ILE A 56 4.72 -15.54 -12.90
N THR A 57 5.75 -16.28 -12.48
CA THR A 57 5.95 -17.67 -12.89
C THR A 57 5.72 -18.61 -11.70
N LEU A 58 4.80 -19.58 -11.85
CA LEU A 58 4.47 -20.54 -10.80
C LEU A 58 5.60 -21.55 -10.52
N SER A 59 6.62 -21.61 -11.39
CA SER A 59 7.70 -22.60 -11.34
C SER A 59 8.77 -22.29 -10.30
N THR A 60 8.88 -21.04 -9.82
CA THR A 60 9.89 -20.63 -8.83
C THR A 60 9.38 -19.44 -8.02
N LEU A 61 8.93 -19.68 -6.78
CA LEU A 61 8.72 -18.62 -5.77
C LEU A 61 10.09 -18.13 -5.24
N ASP A 62 10.94 -17.63 -6.14
CA ASP A 62 12.14 -16.90 -5.74
C ASP A 62 11.79 -15.47 -5.30
N ASP A 63 12.78 -14.73 -4.79
CA ASP A 63 12.59 -13.36 -4.30
C ASP A 63 12.01 -12.43 -5.38
N GLY A 64 12.30 -12.68 -6.66
CA GLY A 64 11.79 -11.91 -7.80
C GLY A 64 10.31 -12.18 -8.05
N ALA A 65 9.92 -13.45 -8.12
CA ALA A 65 8.52 -13.86 -8.26
C ALA A 65 7.68 -13.40 -7.06
N MET A 66 8.22 -13.46 -5.83
CA MET A 66 7.56 -12.95 -4.64
C MET A 66 7.33 -11.44 -4.71
N LYS A 67 8.34 -10.68 -5.14
CA LYS A 67 8.21 -9.23 -5.35
C LYS A 67 7.11 -8.91 -6.36
N ASN A 68 7.11 -9.57 -7.51
CA ASN A 68 6.12 -9.37 -8.58
C ASN A 68 4.69 -9.70 -8.11
N LEU A 69 4.57 -10.74 -7.28
CA LEU A 69 3.30 -11.12 -6.67
C LEU A 69 2.80 -10.07 -5.66
N ILE A 70 3.64 -9.61 -4.74
CA ILE A 70 3.29 -8.54 -3.78
C ILE A 70 2.85 -7.28 -4.51
N GLU A 71 3.50 -7.00 -5.63
CA GLU A 71 3.21 -5.92 -6.55
C GLU A 71 1.81 -6.03 -7.19
N TYR A 72 1.43 -7.23 -7.64
CA TYR A 72 0.06 -7.52 -8.10
C TYR A 72 -0.98 -7.32 -6.99
N ILE A 73 -0.71 -7.88 -5.82
CA ILE A 73 -1.58 -7.79 -4.65
C ILE A 73 -1.78 -6.33 -4.23
N THR A 74 -0.71 -5.54 -4.26
CA THR A 74 -0.75 -4.11 -3.93
C THR A 74 -1.68 -3.36 -4.88
N ASP A 75 -1.56 -3.62 -6.19
CA ASP A 75 -2.36 -2.93 -7.20
C ASP A 75 -3.85 -3.29 -7.06
N LEU A 76 -4.18 -4.57 -6.91
CA LEU A 76 -5.58 -5.03 -6.85
C LEU A 76 -6.24 -4.75 -5.49
N GLY A 77 -5.56 -5.07 -4.39
CA GLY A 77 -6.13 -5.00 -3.04
C GLY A 77 -6.22 -3.59 -2.47
N TYR A 78 -5.35 -2.67 -2.93
CA TYR A 78 -5.22 -1.34 -2.30
C TYR A 78 -5.34 -0.19 -3.31
N VAL A 79 -4.60 -0.24 -4.43
CA VAL A 79 -4.51 0.91 -5.34
C VAL A 79 -5.77 1.08 -6.17
N CYS A 80 -6.25 0.01 -6.81
CA CYS A 80 -7.48 0.02 -7.61
C CYS A 80 -8.70 0.51 -6.82
N PRO A 81 -9.04 -0.08 -5.66
CA PRO A 81 -10.19 0.36 -4.90
C PRO A 81 -10.04 1.80 -4.38
N ALA A 82 -8.85 2.22 -3.94
CA ALA A 82 -8.64 3.59 -3.48
C ALA A 82 -8.82 4.62 -4.60
N LEU A 83 -8.33 4.35 -5.81
CA LEU A 83 -8.53 5.21 -6.98
C LEU A 83 -10.00 5.23 -7.43
N ALA A 84 -10.67 4.07 -7.46
CA ALA A 84 -12.09 3.99 -7.80
C ALA A 84 -12.94 4.80 -6.82
N LEU A 85 -12.70 4.64 -5.51
CA LEU A 85 -13.38 5.41 -4.46
C LEU A 85 -13.10 6.90 -4.60
N THR A 86 -11.84 7.29 -4.83
CA THR A 86 -11.44 8.70 -4.99
C THR A 86 -12.19 9.37 -6.14
N ARG A 87 -12.37 8.66 -7.27
CA ARG A 87 -13.11 9.18 -8.44
C ARG A 87 -14.61 9.24 -8.19
N ALA A 88 -15.18 8.20 -7.59
CA ALA A 88 -16.63 8.10 -7.37
C ALA A 88 -17.14 8.97 -6.21
N TRP A 89 -16.24 9.54 -5.40
CA TRP A 89 -16.62 10.31 -4.22
C TRP A 89 -17.23 11.65 -4.62
N SER A 90 -18.50 11.86 -4.27
CA SER A 90 -19.23 13.10 -4.58
C SER A 90 -18.78 14.32 -3.76
N GLY A 91 -18.04 14.10 -2.67
CA GLY A 91 -17.50 15.13 -1.81
C GLY A 91 -16.08 15.58 -2.17
N LYS A 92 -15.35 16.14 -1.20
CA LYS A 92 -13.91 16.43 -1.35
C LYS A 92 -13.12 15.13 -1.17
N ALA A 93 -12.39 14.72 -2.20
CA ALA A 93 -11.51 13.55 -2.16
C ALA A 93 -10.03 13.98 -2.19
N TYR A 94 -9.23 13.35 -1.34
CA TYR A 94 -7.79 13.56 -1.24
C TYR A 94 -7.11 12.19 -1.18
N TYR A 95 -6.26 11.90 -2.16
CA TYR A 95 -5.60 10.61 -2.29
C TYR A 95 -4.09 10.75 -2.11
N TYR A 96 -3.46 9.78 -1.45
CA TYR A 96 -2.01 9.75 -1.26
C TYR A 96 -1.43 8.35 -1.46
N ASN A 97 -0.16 8.29 -1.85
CA ASN A 97 0.65 7.07 -1.84
C ASN A 97 1.90 7.33 -1.00
N PHE A 98 2.06 6.55 0.06
CA PHE A 98 3.25 6.63 0.92
C PHE A 98 4.42 5.85 0.31
N ASN A 99 5.58 6.50 0.24
CA ASN A 99 6.75 6.00 -0.50
C ASN A 99 8.05 6.03 0.30
N GLU A 100 8.04 6.32 1.61
CA GLU A 100 9.25 6.13 2.42
C GLU A 100 9.62 4.65 2.51
N ALA A 101 10.91 4.39 2.57
CA ALA A 101 11.45 3.06 2.78
C ALA A 101 11.36 2.64 4.26
N ASN A 102 11.11 1.36 4.49
CA ASN A 102 11.24 0.74 5.80
C ASN A 102 12.67 0.96 6.37
N PRO A 103 12.82 1.65 7.51
CA PRO A 103 14.11 1.91 8.13
C PRO A 103 14.61 0.76 9.03
N TRP A 104 13.77 -0.21 9.36
CA TRP A 104 14.13 -1.36 10.19
C TRP A 104 14.98 -2.36 9.42
N ASN A 105 15.87 -3.04 10.14
CA ASN A 105 16.77 -4.03 9.55
C ASN A 105 16.12 -5.42 9.54
N ASP A 106 15.10 -5.57 8.70
CA ASP A 106 14.34 -6.80 8.50
C ASP A 106 14.26 -7.17 7.00
N LEU A 107 13.47 -8.20 6.67
CA LEU A 107 13.30 -8.71 5.31
C LEU A 107 12.71 -7.69 4.33
N CYS A 108 12.01 -6.68 4.84
CA CYS A 108 11.35 -5.65 4.05
C CYS A 108 12.09 -4.31 4.10
N LYS A 109 13.33 -4.27 4.60
CA LYS A 109 14.17 -3.07 4.59
C LYS A 109 14.26 -2.49 3.18
N GLY A 110 14.07 -1.18 3.06
CA GLY A 110 14.11 -0.50 1.76
C GLY A 110 12.78 -0.47 1.02
N PHE A 111 11.78 -1.25 1.43
CA PHE A 111 10.45 -1.28 0.81
C PHE A 111 9.45 -0.40 1.59
N SER A 112 8.50 0.22 0.87
CA SER A 112 7.35 0.88 1.50
C SER A 112 6.28 -0.17 1.79
N MET A 113 6.10 -0.52 3.06
CA MET A 113 5.24 -1.63 3.49
C MET A 113 3.84 -1.16 3.83
N HIS A 114 2.88 -2.10 3.85
CA HIS A 114 1.58 -1.88 4.46
C HIS A 114 1.75 -1.40 5.93
N MET A 115 0.98 -0.39 6.34
CA MET A 115 1.01 0.27 7.66
C MET A 115 2.28 1.07 7.99
N LEU A 116 3.26 1.17 7.08
CA LEU A 116 4.48 1.93 7.35
C LEU A 116 4.19 3.42 7.54
N ASP A 117 3.23 3.96 6.81
CA ASP A 117 2.77 5.34 6.92
C ASP A 117 2.27 5.69 8.32
N ALA A 118 1.58 4.78 9.01
CA ALA A 118 1.16 4.97 10.40
C ALA A 118 2.38 5.12 11.35
N ALA A 119 3.41 4.30 11.16
CA ALA A 119 4.62 4.37 11.98
C ALA A 119 5.34 5.72 11.83
N PHE A 120 5.28 6.33 10.64
CA PHE A 120 5.78 7.67 10.37
C PHE A 120 4.82 8.76 10.87
N LEU A 121 3.51 8.61 10.67
CA LEU A 121 2.50 9.59 11.06
C LEU A 121 2.53 9.90 12.56
N PHE A 122 2.59 8.87 13.40
CA PHE A 122 2.52 9.04 14.86
C PHE A 122 3.82 9.52 15.50
N GLN A 123 4.93 9.57 14.73
CA GLN A 123 6.23 10.09 15.20
C GLN A 123 6.87 9.29 16.37
N ASN A 124 6.27 8.16 16.77
CA ASN A 124 6.73 7.33 17.90
C ASN A 124 8.12 6.70 17.69
N TYR A 125 8.54 6.54 16.43
CA TYR A 125 9.79 5.87 16.07
C TYR A 125 10.86 6.81 15.50
N ASN A 126 10.83 8.10 15.83
CA ASN A 126 11.72 9.13 15.26
C ASN A 126 13.24 8.90 15.41
N LYS A 127 13.67 7.85 16.13
CA LYS A 127 15.05 7.38 16.22
C LYS A 127 15.43 6.33 15.15
N LYS A 128 14.46 5.81 14.39
CA LYS A 128 14.66 4.76 13.38
C LYS A 128 14.87 5.33 11.97
N PRO A 129 13.99 6.21 11.44
CA PRO A 129 14.19 6.80 10.11
C PRO A 129 15.38 7.76 10.08
N THR A 130 15.88 8.04 8.88
CA THR A 130 16.83 9.14 8.66
C THR A 130 16.18 10.49 9.00
N PRO A 131 16.95 11.56 9.24
CA PRO A 131 16.39 12.89 9.49
C PRO A 131 15.42 13.35 8.40
N LYS A 132 15.73 13.10 7.12
CA LYS A 132 14.86 13.42 5.98
C LYS A 132 13.58 12.56 5.94
N ALA A 133 13.70 11.26 6.22
CA ALA A 133 12.54 10.37 6.26
C ALA A 133 11.59 10.77 7.41
N ARG A 134 12.14 11.21 8.55
CA ARG A 134 11.35 11.80 9.63
C ARG A 134 10.60 13.05 9.18
N GLU A 135 11.21 13.92 8.38
CA GLU A 135 10.53 15.09 7.82
C GLU A 135 9.33 14.70 6.94
N ALA A 136 9.40 13.60 6.19
CA ALA A 136 8.25 13.09 5.44
C ALA A 136 7.10 12.68 6.37
N GLY A 137 7.40 12.02 7.49
CA GLY A 137 6.42 11.72 8.54
C GLY A 137 5.81 12.98 9.17
N VAL A 138 6.64 14.00 9.45
CA VAL A 138 6.15 15.30 9.96
C VAL A 138 5.24 15.97 8.95
N GLN A 139 5.60 15.93 7.66
CA GLN A 139 4.80 16.51 6.59
C GLN A 139 3.46 15.78 6.43
N LEU A 140 3.45 14.44 6.51
CA LEU A 140 2.23 13.64 6.53
C LEU A 140 1.33 14.04 7.70
N GLY A 141 1.88 14.21 8.91
CA GLY A 141 1.14 14.69 10.08
C GLY A 141 0.54 16.10 9.89
N LYS A 142 1.31 17.04 9.32
CA LYS A 142 0.81 18.39 9.00
C LYS A 142 -0.35 18.34 8.02
N ASP A 143 -0.25 17.50 6.99
CA ASP A 143 -1.30 17.37 5.99
C ASP A 143 -2.56 16.72 6.58
N LEU A 144 -2.43 15.71 7.47
CA LEU A 144 -3.57 15.16 8.20
C LEU A 144 -4.23 16.19 9.13
N ILE A 145 -3.46 17.00 9.86
CA ILE A 145 -3.99 18.06 10.73
C ILE A 145 -4.78 19.11 9.92
N LYS A 146 -4.30 19.50 8.73
CA LYS A 146 -5.07 20.38 7.85
C LYS A 146 -6.41 19.76 7.49
N PHE A 147 -6.39 18.49 7.05
CA PHE A 147 -7.59 17.77 6.66
C PHE A 147 -8.62 17.70 7.80
N THR A 148 -8.20 17.31 9.00
CA THR A 148 -9.09 17.23 10.17
C THR A 148 -9.57 18.61 10.64
N GLY A 149 -8.77 19.66 10.42
CA GLY A 149 -9.15 21.05 10.63
C GLY A 149 -10.05 21.65 9.55
N GLY A 150 -10.50 20.87 8.56
CA GLY A 150 -11.36 21.35 7.46
C GLY A 150 -10.62 22.19 6.42
N ILE A 151 -9.30 22.27 6.50
CA ILE A 151 -8.42 22.96 5.55
C ILE A 151 -8.00 21.95 4.48
N ALA A 152 -8.02 22.35 3.22
CA ALA A 152 -7.56 21.49 2.13
C ALA A 152 -6.08 21.10 2.36
N PRO A 153 -5.75 19.81 2.53
CA PRO A 153 -4.40 19.39 2.84
C PRO A 153 -3.46 19.49 1.61
N TRP A 154 -4.02 19.26 0.42
CA TRP A 154 -3.42 19.48 -0.90
C TRP A 154 -4.52 19.67 -1.94
N GLN A 155 -4.21 19.58 -3.24
CA GLN A 155 -5.20 19.72 -4.31
C GLN A 155 -6.22 18.57 -4.29
N LYS A 156 -7.51 18.89 -4.32
CA LYS A 156 -8.58 17.89 -4.34
C LYS A 156 -8.60 17.13 -5.66
N SER A 157 -8.97 15.86 -5.60
CA SER A 157 -9.29 15.04 -6.78
C SER A 157 -10.75 15.19 -7.18
N ASP A 158 -11.04 14.89 -8.44
CA ASP A 158 -12.39 14.70 -8.98
C ASP A 158 -12.43 13.48 -9.94
N GLU A 159 -13.58 13.25 -10.56
CA GLU A 159 -13.82 12.13 -11.50
C GLU A 159 -12.83 12.11 -12.67
N GLU A 160 -12.45 13.28 -13.19
CA GLU A 160 -11.60 13.41 -14.37
C GLU A 160 -10.11 13.50 -13.99
N LYS A 161 -9.80 14.21 -12.91
CA LYS A 161 -8.44 14.58 -12.50
C LYS A 161 -8.19 14.15 -11.06
N VAL A 162 -7.43 13.07 -10.94
CA VAL A 162 -6.87 12.63 -9.67
C VAL A 162 -5.60 13.44 -9.37
N PHE A 163 -5.42 13.84 -8.11
CA PHE A 163 -4.19 14.41 -7.58
C PHE A 163 -3.70 13.53 -6.44
N VAL A 164 -2.45 13.08 -6.55
CA VAL A 164 -1.84 12.16 -5.59
C VAL A 164 -0.81 12.88 -4.77
N ARG A 165 -1.00 12.89 -3.45
CA ARG A 165 0.03 13.32 -2.50
C ARG A 165 1.04 12.19 -2.30
N LEU A 166 2.33 12.50 -2.33
CA LEU A 166 3.40 11.53 -2.21
C LEU A 166 4.31 11.91 -1.04
N PRO A 167 4.03 11.45 0.20
CA PRO A 167 5.01 11.51 1.28
C PRO A 167 6.14 10.53 0.97
N GLY A 168 7.34 11.07 0.78
CA GLY A 168 8.50 10.33 0.29
C GLY A 168 8.46 9.95 -1.20
N PRO A 169 9.54 9.33 -1.71
CA PRO A 169 10.76 8.98 -0.97
C PRO A 169 11.62 10.22 -0.65
N SER A 170 11.96 10.41 0.62
CA SER A 170 12.59 11.65 1.13
C SER A 170 14.00 11.91 0.63
N GLU A 171 14.67 10.90 0.07
CA GLU A 171 15.95 11.11 -0.63
C GLU A 171 15.77 11.93 -1.91
N GLU A 172 14.61 11.86 -2.55
CA GLU A 172 14.23 12.70 -3.68
C GLU A 172 13.49 13.95 -3.21
N MET A 173 12.39 13.77 -2.48
CA MET A 173 11.56 14.86 -1.97
C MET A 173 10.79 14.42 -0.73
N VAL A 174 10.78 15.28 0.31
CA VAL A 174 10.03 15.04 1.55
C VAL A 174 8.55 14.74 1.28
N ALA A 175 7.91 15.56 0.44
CA ALA A 175 6.62 15.21 -0.12
C ALA A 175 6.30 16.02 -1.39
N SER A 176 5.72 15.38 -2.40
CA SER A 176 5.27 16.03 -3.64
C SER A 176 3.77 15.85 -3.86
N THR A 177 3.21 16.54 -4.87
CA THR A 177 1.85 16.26 -5.36
C THR A 177 1.93 16.16 -6.88
N VAL A 178 1.39 15.08 -7.44
CA VAL A 178 1.39 14.85 -8.89
C VAL A 178 -0.04 14.75 -9.41
N GLY A 179 -0.26 15.28 -10.61
CA GLY A 179 -1.52 15.11 -11.33
C GLY A 179 -1.62 13.73 -11.99
N GLY A 180 -2.86 13.27 -12.18
CA GLY A 180 -3.17 11.94 -12.69
C GLY A 180 -3.17 10.88 -11.59
N SER A 181 -3.11 9.62 -11.98
CA SER A 181 -3.21 8.45 -11.09
C SER A 181 -1.94 8.15 -10.28
N GLY A 182 -0.91 9.01 -10.33
CA GLY A 182 0.35 8.78 -9.62
C GLY A 182 1.20 7.64 -10.20
N TRP A 183 0.89 7.17 -11.42
CA TRP A 183 1.71 6.19 -12.12
C TRP A 183 3.15 6.68 -12.27
N ARG A 184 4.10 5.74 -12.17
CA ARG A 184 5.56 5.97 -12.22
C ARG A 184 6.11 6.78 -11.02
N ASN A 185 5.29 7.07 -10.02
CA ASN A 185 5.70 7.68 -8.75
C ASN A 185 5.48 6.71 -7.57
N GLY A 186 6.01 5.49 -7.71
CA GLY A 186 5.81 4.39 -6.76
C GLY A 186 4.58 3.51 -7.02
N ARG A 187 3.78 3.80 -8.05
CA ARG A 187 2.64 2.96 -8.51
C ARG A 187 2.68 2.71 -10.01
N ARG A 188 1.99 1.67 -10.50
CA ARG A 188 2.05 1.23 -11.90
C ARG A 188 0.65 0.99 -12.48
N HIS A 189 0.54 1.15 -13.79
CA HIS A 189 -0.72 1.02 -14.54
C HIS A 189 -0.91 -0.40 -15.12
N ILE A 190 -0.18 -1.39 -14.60
CA ILE A 190 -0.01 -2.71 -15.23
C ILE A 190 -1.35 -3.41 -15.42
N ILE A 191 -2.20 -3.46 -14.39
CA ILE A 191 -3.52 -4.10 -14.47
C ILE A 191 -4.58 -3.24 -15.19
N PHE A 192 -4.41 -1.92 -15.23
CA PHE A 192 -5.39 -1.00 -15.81
C PHE A 192 -5.44 -1.08 -17.34
N LYS A 193 -4.31 -1.38 -17.99
CA LYS A 193 -4.28 -1.55 -19.45
C LYS A 193 -5.14 -2.73 -19.90
N PRO A 194 -4.92 -3.98 -19.44
CA PRO A 194 -5.79 -5.09 -19.82
C PRO A 194 -7.24 -4.91 -19.35
N GLN A 195 -7.49 -4.17 -18.25
CA GLN A 195 -8.86 -3.83 -17.84
C GLN A 195 -9.54 -2.95 -18.90
N GLN A 196 -8.87 -1.88 -19.36
CA GLN A 196 -9.40 -0.99 -20.40
C GLN A 196 -9.62 -1.71 -21.73
N GLU A 197 -8.82 -2.74 -22.02
CA GLU A 197 -8.98 -3.62 -23.18
C GLU A 197 -10.10 -4.67 -23.01
N GLY A 198 -10.79 -4.70 -21.85
CA GLY A 198 -11.85 -5.65 -21.55
C GLY A 198 -11.37 -7.08 -21.29
N LYS A 199 -10.07 -7.27 -21.07
CA LYS A 199 -9.43 -8.59 -20.86
C LYS A 199 -9.46 -9.07 -19.43
N VAL A 200 -9.62 -8.15 -18.48
CA VAL A 200 -9.75 -8.46 -17.05
C VAL A 200 -10.89 -7.65 -16.43
N ASP A 201 -11.65 -8.31 -15.57
CA ASP A 201 -12.60 -7.66 -14.67
C ASP A 201 -11.96 -7.54 -13.28
N LEU A 202 -11.84 -6.31 -12.76
CA LEU A 202 -11.19 -6.07 -11.47
C LEU A 202 -12.02 -6.61 -10.31
N ASP A 203 -13.35 -6.61 -10.43
CA ASP A 203 -14.23 -7.13 -9.38
C ASP A 203 -14.16 -8.67 -9.34
N GLY A 204 -14.17 -9.32 -10.51
CA GLY A 204 -13.91 -10.76 -10.63
C GLY A 204 -12.52 -11.18 -10.13
N LEU A 205 -11.48 -10.38 -10.36
CA LEU A 205 -10.14 -10.64 -9.82
C LEU A 205 -10.08 -10.46 -8.30
N ARG A 206 -10.84 -9.51 -7.74
CA ARG A 206 -10.93 -9.30 -6.29
C ARG A 206 -11.51 -10.53 -5.59
N MET A 207 -12.46 -11.24 -6.20
CA MET A 207 -13.03 -12.46 -5.62
C MET A 207 -11.99 -13.59 -5.43
N ALA A 208 -10.85 -13.54 -6.11
CA ALA A 208 -9.76 -14.49 -5.87
C ALA A 208 -9.06 -14.28 -4.52
N TRP A 209 -9.40 -13.20 -3.80
CA TRP A 209 -8.86 -12.79 -2.51
C TRP A 209 -9.74 -13.17 -1.30
N ASP A 210 -11.01 -13.50 -1.52
CA ASP A 210 -11.96 -13.93 -0.47
C ASP A 210 -11.89 -15.45 -0.25
#